data_AF-A0A143CCW9-F1
#
_entry.id   AF-A0A143CCW9-F1
#
_cell.length_a   1.000
_cell.length_b   1.000
_cell.length_c   1.000
_cell.angle_alpha   90.00
_cell.angle_beta   90.00
_cell.angle_gamma   90.00
#
_symmetry.space_group_name_H-M   'P 1'
#
loop_
_entity.id
_entity.type
_entity.pdbx_description
1 polymer ?
#
loop_
_entity_poly.entity_id
_entity_poly.type
_entity_poly.pdbx_seq_one_letter_code
_entity_poly.pdbx_strand_id
1 'polypeptide(L)'
;MEFSLAFTAGSPVTPRLLVEPGCAADPLEENARLGRRAVEALAARRDFSTDPLRRVEDLFFPPPVMQGSFALRCAMDLRQDLTTGVKVYVDPQAHGREESSQVTEEALNRFGFGRAWPALRERILQRGPGRDEIRFFALDLGRWRTPRVKVYIAHHDSSATLMRTVSRLVPGAPAEQAAEFCRAVGGGTGRFAHRPLVSCLSYAGRDTRHPSGCTVHVPVRDHVPDDGIALDRAKGVLRHHGMDSDVIDAAWAAMTSRQPRDGVGLLAYVSLVQSAWQPPRVNVYFSPEAYAVSPPRAADRTEEGE
;
A
#
# COMPACT_ATOMS: atom_id res chain seq x y z
N MET A 1 -6.77 11.71 3.67
CA MET A 1 -7.62 10.89 2.78
C MET A 1 -6.84 10.60 1.50
N GLU A 2 -7.04 9.45 0.87
CA GLU A 2 -6.51 9.08 -0.46
C GLU A 2 -7.53 8.20 -1.19
N PHE A 3 -7.72 8.41 -2.49
CA PHE A 3 -8.56 7.55 -3.33
C PHE A 3 -7.70 6.55 -4.09
N SER A 4 -8.29 5.45 -4.54
CA SER A 4 -7.63 4.59 -5.52
C SER A 4 -8.61 3.81 -6.38
N LEU A 5 -8.17 3.47 -7.58
CA LEU A 5 -8.87 2.57 -8.48
C LEU A 5 -8.14 1.23 -8.55
N ALA A 6 -8.91 0.14 -8.50
CA ALA A 6 -8.42 -1.23 -8.64
C ALA A 6 -8.87 -1.82 -9.99
N PHE A 7 -7.91 -2.23 -10.82
CA PHE A 7 -8.10 -2.72 -12.18
C PHE A 7 -7.76 -4.21 -12.30
N THR A 8 -8.68 -5.01 -12.82
CA THR A 8 -8.44 -6.42 -13.12
C THR A 8 -9.00 -6.70 -14.50
N ALA A 9 -8.24 -7.38 -15.36
CA ALA A 9 -8.65 -7.65 -16.74
C ALA A 9 -10.02 -8.35 -16.77
N GLY A 10 -10.92 -7.85 -17.62
CA GLY A 10 -12.29 -8.37 -17.75
C GLY A 10 -13.20 -8.16 -16.53
N SER A 11 -12.80 -7.33 -15.55
CA SER A 11 -13.61 -7.02 -14.37
C SER A 11 -13.88 -5.52 -14.25
N PRO A 12 -15.01 -5.10 -13.65
CA PRO A 12 -15.28 -3.69 -13.37
C PRO A 12 -14.20 -3.05 -12.48
N VAL A 13 -13.83 -1.82 -12.80
CA VAL A 13 -12.90 -1.04 -11.97
C VAL A 13 -13.55 -0.73 -10.63
N THR A 14 -12.82 -0.97 -9.54
CA THR A 14 -13.32 -0.77 -8.18
C THR A 14 -12.70 0.49 -7.56
N PRO A 15 -13.47 1.57 -7.34
CA PRO A 15 -13.01 2.72 -6.58
C PRO A 15 -12.92 2.38 -5.09
N ARG A 16 -11.94 2.97 -4.41
CA ARG A 16 -11.65 2.75 -2.99
C ARG A 16 -11.25 4.06 -2.34
N LEU A 17 -11.48 4.11 -1.04
CA LEU A 17 -11.15 5.24 -0.19
C LEU A 17 -10.28 4.78 0.97
N LEU A 18 -9.22 5.52 1.30
CA LEU A 18 -8.42 5.43 2.51
C LEU A 18 -8.62 6.70 3.34
N VAL A 19 -8.94 6.54 4.62
CA VAL A 19 -9.08 7.64 5.58
C VAL A 19 -8.39 7.33 6.90
N GLU A 20 -8.08 8.37 7.65
CA GLU A 20 -7.62 8.29 9.03
C GLU A 20 -8.74 8.89 9.91
N PRO A 21 -9.62 8.07 10.50
CA PRO A 21 -10.83 8.60 11.16
C PRO A 21 -10.53 9.49 12.37
N GLY A 22 -9.37 9.28 13.01
CA GLY A 22 -8.92 10.07 14.16
C GLY A 22 -8.08 11.30 13.80
N CYS A 23 -7.93 11.67 12.53
CA CYS A 23 -6.92 12.62 12.05
C CYS A 23 -6.95 14.02 12.66
N ALA A 24 -8.06 14.42 13.29
CA ALA A 24 -8.21 15.72 13.92
C ALA A 24 -7.74 15.76 15.39
N ALA A 25 -7.37 14.61 15.96
CA ALA A 25 -6.93 14.52 17.35
C ALA A 25 -5.42 14.47 17.51
N ASP A 26 -4.98 15.10 18.59
CA ASP A 26 -3.62 15.13 19.13
C ASP A 26 -3.77 15.05 20.66
N PRO A 27 -3.08 14.16 21.39
CA PRO A 27 -1.96 13.29 20.97
C PRO A 27 -2.38 12.01 20.22
N LEU A 28 -1.40 11.22 19.76
CA LEU A 28 -1.61 10.00 18.95
C LEU A 28 -2.52 8.96 19.64
N GLU A 29 -2.53 8.91 20.97
CA GLU A 29 -3.40 8.04 21.77
C GLU A 29 -4.87 8.43 21.62
N GLU A 30 -5.16 9.73 21.55
CA GLU A 30 -6.51 10.23 21.31
C GLU A 30 -6.94 9.99 19.84
N ASN A 31 -6.01 10.16 18.89
CA ASN A 31 -6.20 9.75 17.48
C ASN A 31 -6.54 8.25 17.39
N ALA A 32 -5.76 7.39 18.06
CA ALA A 32 -5.99 5.95 18.13
C ALA A 32 -7.38 5.62 18.69
N ARG A 33 -7.73 6.25 19.81
CA ARG A 33 -9.01 6.04 20.48
C ARG A 33 -10.18 6.42 19.58
N LEU A 34 -10.12 7.56 18.89
CA LEU A 34 -11.13 7.98 17.92
C LEU A 34 -11.18 7.05 16.70
N GLY A 35 -10.02 6.67 16.17
CA GLY A 35 -9.90 5.74 15.05
C GLY A 35 -10.58 4.41 15.33
N ARG A 36 -10.32 3.81 16.51
CA ARG A 36 -10.94 2.55 16.93
C ARG A 36 -12.45 2.69 17.13
N ARG A 37 -12.92 3.75 17.80
CA ARG A 37 -14.35 4.03 17.94
C ARG A 37 -15.07 4.15 16.60
N ALA A 38 -14.44 4.77 15.61
CA ALA A 38 -15.00 4.87 14.27
C ALA A 38 -15.10 3.51 13.56
N VAL A 39 -14.08 2.65 13.72
CA VAL A 39 -14.11 1.27 13.18
C VAL A 39 -15.18 0.43 13.88
N GLU A 40 -15.34 0.54 15.20
CA GLU A 40 -16.39 -0.15 15.95
C GLU A 40 -17.79 0.31 15.53
N ALA A 41 -18.00 1.62 15.37
CA ALA A 41 -19.26 2.15 14.89
C ALA A 41 -19.57 1.66 13.46
N LEU A 42 -18.56 1.58 12.59
CA LEU A 42 -18.71 1.03 11.24
C LEU A 42 -19.02 -0.47 11.26
N ALA A 43 -18.37 -1.22 12.16
CA ALA A 43 -18.57 -2.64 12.37
C ALA A 43 -19.99 -2.96 12.85
N ALA A 44 -20.51 -2.18 13.80
CA ALA A 44 -21.89 -2.29 14.26
C ALA A 44 -22.90 -1.96 13.14
N ARG A 45 -22.61 -0.93 12.32
CA ARG A 45 -23.48 -0.53 11.21
C ARG A 45 -23.51 -1.52 10.04
N ARG A 46 -22.42 -2.26 9.82
CA ARG A 46 -22.26 -3.19 8.69
C ARG A 46 -22.26 -4.66 9.12
N ASP A 47 -22.54 -4.93 10.38
CA ASP A 47 -22.60 -6.27 10.97
C ASP A 47 -21.35 -7.11 10.68
N PHE A 48 -20.20 -6.64 11.15
CA PHE A 48 -18.95 -7.41 11.13
C PHE A 48 -18.18 -7.37 12.44
N SER A 49 -17.35 -8.39 12.66
CA SER A 49 -16.50 -8.47 13.86
C SER A 49 -15.20 -7.66 13.72
N THR A 50 -14.82 -6.99 14.82
CA THR A 50 -13.52 -6.34 15.01
C THR A 50 -12.51 -7.22 15.77
N ASP A 51 -12.82 -8.51 16.00
CA ASP A 51 -11.93 -9.45 16.70
C ASP A 51 -10.50 -9.52 16.15
N PRO A 52 -10.26 -9.47 14.81
CA PRO A 52 -8.89 -9.44 14.31
C PRO A 52 -8.12 -8.23 14.82
N LEU A 53 -8.75 -7.06 14.95
CA LEU A 53 -8.09 -5.86 15.49
C LEU A 53 -7.84 -6.01 16.99
N ARG A 54 -8.85 -6.46 17.75
CA ARG A 54 -8.72 -6.69 19.21
C ARG A 54 -7.59 -7.65 19.57
N ARG A 55 -7.34 -8.67 18.73
CA ARG A 55 -6.30 -9.68 18.95
C ARG A 55 -4.88 -9.11 19.06
N VAL A 56 -4.63 -7.96 18.44
CA VAL A 56 -3.31 -7.33 18.38
C VAL A 56 -3.33 -5.91 18.95
N GLU A 57 -4.39 -5.54 19.66
CA GLU A 57 -4.60 -4.17 20.11
C GLU A 57 -3.48 -3.69 21.04
N ASP A 58 -3.02 -4.54 21.95
CA ASP A 58 -1.91 -4.27 22.87
C ASP A 58 -0.57 -4.05 22.18
N LEU A 59 -0.38 -4.59 20.96
CA LEU A 59 0.85 -4.43 20.18
C LEU A 59 0.91 -3.10 19.41
N PHE A 60 -0.25 -2.54 19.07
CA PHE A 60 -0.35 -1.40 18.16
C PHE A 60 -0.95 -0.14 18.81
N PHE A 61 -1.49 -0.26 20.03
CA PHE A 61 -2.03 0.85 20.81
C PHE A 61 -1.50 0.82 22.26
N PRO A 62 -0.18 0.88 22.46
CA PRO A 62 0.41 0.73 23.78
C PRO A 62 0.18 1.95 24.68
N PRO A 63 -0.07 1.74 25.98
CA PRO A 63 0.02 2.78 26.99
C PRO A 63 1.46 2.99 27.48
N PRO A 64 1.81 4.14 28.09
CA PRO A 64 1.03 5.37 28.17
C PRO A 64 1.29 6.33 26.99
N VAL A 65 2.37 6.11 26.22
CA VAL A 65 2.78 6.97 25.10
C VAL A 65 2.95 6.15 23.83
N MET A 66 2.28 6.58 22.77
CA MET A 66 2.38 6.04 21.43
C MET A 66 3.39 6.84 20.60
N GLN A 67 4.23 6.12 19.86
CA GLN A 67 5.14 6.67 18.87
C GLN A 67 4.62 6.38 17.44
N GLY A 68 5.35 6.83 16.44
CA GLY A 68 5.06 6.55 15.03
C GLY A 68 4.45 7.74 14.31
N SER A 69 3.90 7.46 13.13
CA SER A 69 3.44 8.49 12.19
C SER A 69 1.92 8.58 12.04
N PHE A 70 1.20 7.56 12.51
CA PHE A 70 -0.25 7.50 12.59
C PHE A 70 -0.64 6.39 13.57
N ALA A 71 -1.89 6.37 14.04
CA ALA A 71 -2.37 5.28 14.88
C ALA A 71 -3.19 4.24 14.09
N LEU A 72 -4.26 4.69 13.41
CA LEU A 72 -5.17 3.81 12.69
C LEU A 72 -5.69 4.46 11.42
N ARG A 73 -5.59 3.77 10.29
CA ARG A 73 -6.27 4.13 9.04
C ARG A 73 -7.23 3.03 8.62
N CYS A 74 -8.28 3.38 7.89
CA CYS A 74 -9.19 2.41 7.30
C CYS A 74 -9.38 2.67 5.81
N ALA A 75 -9.51 1.58 5.04
CA ALA A 75 -9.84 1.63 3.63
C ALA A 75 -11.01 0.71 3.30
N MET A 76 -11.80 1.11 2.32
CA MET A 76 -12.97 0.35 1.86
C MET A 76 -13.19 0.53 0.37
N ASP A 77 -13.78 -0.48 -0.25
CA ASP A 77 -14.29 -0.37 -1.62
C ASP A 77 -15.55 0.51 -1.60
N LEU A 78 -15.62 1.44 -2.55
CA LEU A 78 -16.78 2.31 -2.77
C LEU A 78 -17.73 1.63 -3.75
N ARG A 79 -18.36 0.54 -3.30
CA ARG A 79 -19.41 -0.14 -4.06
C ARG A 79 -20.78 0.20 -3.51
N GLN A 80 -21.81 0.08 -4.35
CA GLN A 80 -23.20 0.27 -3.92
C GLN A 80 -23.63 -0.82 -2.93
N ASP A 81 -23.01 -2.01 -2.96
CA ASP A 81 -23.21 -3.05 -1.95
C ASP A 81 -22.34 -2.78 -0.71
N LEU A 82 -22.97 -2.30 0.37
CA LEU A 82 -22.30 -2.00 1.65
C LEU A 82 -21.76 -3.23 2.40
N THR A 83 -21.84 -4.43 1.79
CA THR A 83 -21.43 -5.71 2.37
C THR A 83 -19.95 -6.00 2.26
N THR A 84 -19.17 -5.12 1.63
CA THR A 84 -17.73 -5.33 1.44
C THR A 84 -16.96 -5.15 2.75
N GLY A 85 -15.94 -5.98 2.93
CA GLY A 85 -15.05 -5.87 4.08
C GLY A 85 -14.26 -4.56 4.11
N VAL A 86 -13.85 -4.18 5.30
CA VAL A 86 -13.05 -2.98 5.59
C VAL A 86 -11.62 -3.42 5.85
N LYS A 87 -10.63 -2.71 5.33
CA LYS A 87 -9.23 -2.93 5.69
C LYS A 87 -8.79 -1.90 6.71
N VAL A 88 -8.20 -2.34 7.81
CA VAL A 88 -7.58 -1.46 8.82
C VAL A 88 -6.07 -1.53 8.68
N TYR A 89 -5.39 -0.41 8.83
CA TYR A 89 -3.93 -0.30 8.90
C TYR A 89 -3.56 0.25 10.27
N VAL A 90 -2.53 -0.32 10.88
CA VAL A 90 -1.95 0.09 12.16
C VAL A 90 -0.44 0.22 12.01
N ASP A 91 0.18 1.06 12.85
CA ASP A 91 1.60 1.42 12.75
C ASP A 91 2.46 0.46 13.61
N PRO A 92 3.30 -0.40 13.01
CA PRO A 92 4.21 -1.27 13.78
C PRO A 92 5.25 -0.50 14.59
N GLN A 93 5.41 0.80 14.35
CA GLN A 93 6.32 1.67 15.07
C GLN A 93 5.64 2.35 16.28
N ALA A 94 4.47 1.87 16.72
CA ALA A 94 3.77 2.38 17.89
C ALA A 94 4.64 2.38 19.17
N HIS A 95 5.62 1.48 19.25
CA HIS A 95 6.62 1.39 20.33
C HIS A 95 7.97 2.03 19.98
N GLY A 96 8.08 2.69 18.82
CA GLY A 96 9.33 3.17 18.23
C GLY A 96 9.79 2.29 17.05
N ARG A 97 10.65 2.86 16.20
CA ARG A 97 11.07 2.23 14.94
C ARG A 97 11.85 0.92 15.14
N GLU A 98 12.68 0.85 16.18
CA GLU A 98 13.51 -0.34 16.47
C GLU A 98 12.66 -1.56 16.87
N GLU A 99 11.54 -1.33 17.56
CA GLU A 99 10.64 -2.39 18.02
C GLU A 99 9.74 -2.96 16.90
N SER A 100 9.67 -2.29 15.74
CA SER A 100 8.73 -2.62 14.66
C SER A 100 8.84 -4.06 14.15
N SER A 101 10.04 -4.63 14.17
CA SER A 101 10.28 -6.03 13.76
C SER A 101 9.67 -7.01 14.76
N GLN A 102 9.90 -6.81 16.06
CA GLN A 102 9.35 -7.67 17.12
C GLN A 102 7.82 -7.58 17.18
N VAL A 103 7.28 -6.36 17.09
CA VAL A 103 5.83 -6.11 17.02
C VAL A 103 5.19 -6.84 15.84
N THR A 104 5.83 -6.78 14.67
CA THR A 104 5.32 -7.43 13.45
C THR A 104 5.41 -8.95 13.52
N GLU A 105 6.51 -9.50 14.04
CA GLU A 105 6.68 -10.94 14.25
C GLU A 105 5.60 -11.49 15.18
N GLU A 106 5.39 -10.82 16.31
CA GLU A 106 4.39 -11.22 17.29
C GLU A 106 2.97 -11.11 16.73
N ALA A 107 2.66 -10.04 15.98
CA ALA A 107 1.39 -9.95 15.27
C ALA A 107 1.18 -11.13 14.30
N LEU A 108 2.20 -11.48 13.49
CA LEU A 108 2.13 -12.65 12.61
C LEU A 108 1.96 -13.96 13.39
N ASN A 109 2.62 -14.13 14.54
CA ASN A 109 2.44 -15.29 15.43
C ASN A 109 0.99 -15.43 15.88
N ARG A 110 0.36 -14.35 16.35
CA ARG A 110 -1.05 -14.34 16.80
C ARG A 110 -2.05 -14.66 15.68
N PHE A 111 -1.67 -14.45 14.42
CA PHE A 111 -2.44 -14.86 13.25
C PHE A 111 -2.03 -16.22 12.66
N GLY A 112 -1.06 -16.92 13.27
CA GLY A 112 -0.61 -18.25 12.85
C GLY A 112 0.40 -18.24 11.69
N PHE A 113 0.93 -17.09 11.30
CA PHE A 113 1.87 -16.90 10.18
C PHE A 113 3.31 -16.68 10.64
N GLY A 114 3.61 -16.93 11.91
CA GLY A 114 4.96 -16.80 12.48
C GLY A 114 6.05 -17.56 11.70
N ARG A 115 5.71 -18.73 11.13
CA ARG A 115 6.66 -19.54 10.36
C ARG A 115 7.13 -18.90 9.06
N ALA A 116 6.48 -17.84 8.58
CA ALA A 116 6.92 -17.07 7.43
C ALA A 116 7.94 -15.98 7.79
N TRP A 117 8.08 -15.64 9.07
CA TRP A 117 8.94 -14.55 9.53
C TRP A 117 10.43 -14.74 9.19
N PRO A 118 11.06 -15.93 9.38
CA PRO A 118 12.49 -16.09 9.10
C PRO A 118 12.87 -15.69 7.67
N ALA A 119 12.10 -16.12 6.68
CA ALA A 119 12.34 -15.80 5.28
C ALA A 119 12.17 -14.31 4.98
N LEU A 120 11.19 -13.64 5.60
CA LEU A 120 11.02 -12.20 5.48
C LEU A 120 12.22 -11.45 6.08
N ARG A 121 12.61 -11.81 7.30
CA ARG A 121 13.73 -11.19 8.01
C ARG A 121 15.05 -11.33 7.24
N GLU A 122 15.39 -12.55 6.84
CA GLU A 122 16.67 -12.87 6.21
C GLU A 122 16.80 -12.32 4.80
N ARG A 123 15.71 -12.29 4.03
CA ARG A 123 15.77 -11.91 2.60
C ARG A 123 15.42 -10.46 2.35
N ILE A 124 14.55 -9.87 3.17
CA ILE A 124 13.95 -8.56 2.90
C ILE A 124 14.36 -7.52 3.94
N LEU A 125 14.45 -7.86 5.22
CA LEU A 125 14.77 -6.90 6.29
C LEU A 125 16.28 -6.84 6.63
N GLN A 126 17.12 -7.56 5.89
CA GLN A 126 18.56 -7.69 6.15
C GLN A 126 19.34 -6.37 6.16
N ARG A 127 18.83 -5.30 5.52
CA ARG A 127 19.52 -4.00 5.47
C ARG A 127 19.19 -3.09 6.67
N GLY A 128 18.43 -3.61 7.64
CA GLY A 128 18.08 -2.94 8.89
C GLY A 128 16.97 -1.90 8.75
N PRO A 129 16.40 -1.43 9.87
CA PRO A 129 15.23 -0.54 9.90
C PRO A 129 15.49 0.78 9.15
N GLY A 130 16.75 1.22 9.09
CA GLY A 130 17.27 2.35 8.31
C GLY A 130 16.93 2.32 6.82
N ARG A 131 16.95 1.12 6.22
CA ARG A 131 16.78 0.91 4.77
C ARG A 131 15.54 0.09 4.42
N ASP A 132 15.14 -0.84 5.28
CA ASP A 132 13.96 -1.67 5.15
C ASP A 132 13.05 -1.45 6.35
N GLU A 133 12.10 -0.54 6.18
CA GLU A 133 11.27 -0.03 7.27
C GLU A 133 9.87 -0.63 7.21
N ILE A 134 9.45 -1.31 8.27
CA ILE A 134 8.07 -1.82 8.36
C ILE A 134 7.14 -0.64 8.66
N ARG A 135 6.28 -0.31 7.69
CA ARG A 135 5.43 0.90 7.71
C ARG A 135 4.01 0.63 8.16
N PHE A 136 3.44 -0.50 7.75
CA PHE A 136 2.04 -0.81 8.02
C PHE A 136 1.88 -2.29 8.31
N PHE A 137 1.09 -2.60 9.33
CA PHE A 137 0.42 -3.88 9.45
C PHE A 137 -1.05 -3.67 9.11
N ALA A 138 -1.62 -4.47 8.21
CA ALA A 138 -3.01 -4.30 7.79
C ALA A 138 -3.83 -5.57 7.99
N LEU A 139 -5.10 -5.37 8.34
CA LEU A 139 -6.08 -6.40 8.67
C LEU A 139 -7.31 -6.24 7.79
N ASP A 140 -7.72 -7.32 7.15
CA ASP A 140 -9.02 -7.40 6.48
C ASP A 140 -10.10 -7.75 7.52
N LEU A 141 -11.05 -6.84 7.75
CA LEU A 141 -12.20 -6.99 8.67
C LEU A 141 -13.51 -7.20 7.89
N GLY A 142 -14.41 -8.01 8.42
CA GLY A 142 -15.71 -8.31 7.82
C GLY A 142 -15.65 -9.28 6.65
N ARG A 143 -16.53 -9.09 5.67
CA ARG A 143 -16.76 -10.11 4.62
C ARG A 143 -15.66 -10.05 3.56
N TRP A 144 -14.73 -10.99 3.69
CA TRP A 144 -13.71 -11.29 2.69
C TRP A 144 -13.78 -12.78 2.34
N ARG A 145 -13.64 -13.13 1.06
CA ARG A 145 -13.55 -14.54 0.63
C ARG A 145 -12.40 -15.25 1.35
N THR A 146 -11.28 -14.55 1.47
CA THR A 146 -10.12 -15.01 2.23
C THR A 146 -9.55 -13.80 2.98
N PRO A 147 -9.92 -13.58 4.26
CA PRO A 147 -9.36 -12.52 5.07
C PRO A 147 -7.83 -12.66 5.15
N ARG A 148 -7.13 -11.53 5.08
CA ARG A 148 -5.67 -11.49 5.12
C ARG A 148 -5.18 -10.61 6.26
N VAL A 149 -3.97 -10.93 6.72
CA VAL A 149 -3.09 -9.95 7.35
C VAL A 149 -1.99 -9.57 6.37
N LYS A 150 -1.51 -8.33 6.43
CA LYS A 150 -0.57 -7.80 5.45
C LYS A 150 0.54 -7.01 6.12
N VAL A 151 1.77 -7.21 5.68
CA VAL A 151 2.94 -6.47 6.16
C VAL A 151 3.45 -5.60 5.01
N TYR A 152 3.60 -4.30 5.26
CA TYR A 152 4.09 -3.33 4.29
C TYR A 152 5.47 -2.82 4.69
N ILE A 153 6.40 -2.82 3.74
CA ILE A 153 7.80 -2.48 3.97
C ILE A 153 8.22 -1.41 2.97
N ALA A 154 8.71 -0.29 3.46
CA ALA A 154 9.37 0.72 2.65
C ALA A 154 10.85 0.37 2.47
N HIS A 155 11.27 0.30 1.21
CA HIS A 155 12.62 -0.04 0.80
C HIS A 155 13.35 1.22 0.32
N HIS A 156 13.96 1.92 1.27
CA HIS A 156 14.73 3.13 0.99
C HIS A 156 15.92 2.81 0.11
N ASP A 157 16.15 3.69 -0.87
CA ASP A 157 17.34 3.68 -1.71
C ASP A 157 17.58 2.31 -2.38
N SER A 158 16.49 1.76 -2.92
CA SER A 158 16.42 0.39 -3.45
C SER A 158 16.30 0.38 -4.97
N SER A 159 16.26 -0.81 -5.55
CA SER A 159 16.13 -1.01 -6.99
C SER A 159 15.01 -1.99 -7.32
N ALA A 160 14.60 -2.02 -8.58
CA ALA A 160 13.63 -2.98 -9.11
C ALA A 160 14.04 -4.45 -8.82
N THR A 161 15.34 -4.74 -8.71
CA THR A 161 15.87 -6.07 -8.38
C THR A 161 15.40 -6.55 -7.00
N LEU A 162 15.24 -5.65 -6.03
CA LEU A 162 14.71 -6.02 -4.72
C LEU A 162 13.25 -6.47 -4.79
N MET A 163 12.44 -5.85 -5.66
CA MET A 163 11.03 -6.22 -5.80
C MET A 163 10.86 -7.60 -6.43
N ARG A 164 11.80 -8.01 -7.28
CA ARG A 164 11.91 -9.41 -7.71
C ARG A 164 12.18 -10.35 -6.54
N THR A 165 13.09 -9.99 -5.62
CA THR A 165 13.36 -10.79 -4.41
C THR A 165 12.13 -10.92 -3.53
N VAL A 166 11.37 -9.83 -3.34
CA VAL A 166 10.09 -9.85 -2.62
C VAL A 166 9.09 -10.79 -3.29
N SER A 167 8.90 -10.68 -4.61
CA SER A 167 7.95 -11.52 -5.33
C SER A 167 8.32 -13.02 -5.24
N ARG A 168 9.61 -13.35 -5.20
CA ARG A 168 10.12 -14.72 -4.96
C ARG A 168 9.85 -15.27 -3.54
N LEU A 169 9.27 -14.50 -2.62
CA LEU A 169 8.75 -15.07 -1.36
C LEU A 169 7.39 -15.73 -1.55
N VAL A 170 6.65 -15.36 -2.61
CA VAL A 170 5.33 -15.89 -2.91
C VAL A 170 5.48 -17.05 -3.91
N PRO A 171 5.12 -18.29 -3.52
CA PRO A 171 5.18 -19.43 -4.43
C PRO A 171 4.39 -19.15 -5.71
N GLY A 172 5.01 -19.37 -6.88
CA GLY A 172 4.34 -19.20 -8.18
C GLY A 172 4.10 -17.76 -8.64
N ALA A 173 4.49 -16.73 -7.88
CA ALA A 173 4.37 -15.35 -8.35
C ALA A 173 5.36 -15.04 -9.49
N PRO A 174 4.94 -14.28 -10.52
CA PRO A 174 5.81 -13.94 -11.64
C PRO A 174 6.81 -12.84 -11.24
N ALA A 175 7.97 -13.26 -10.71
CA ALA A 175 8.92 -12.36 -10.08
C ALA A 175 9.57 -11.34 -11.02
N GLU A 176 9.77 -11.68 -12.30
CA GLU A 176 10.33 -10.74 -13.28
C GLU A 176 9.37 -9.60 -13.59
N GLN A 177 8.05 -9.87 -13.64
CA GLN A 177 7.03 -8.83 -13.83
C GLN A 177 7.08 -7.77 -12.73
N ALA A 178 7.45 -8.12 -11.49
CA ALA A 178 7.58 -7.14 -10.41
C ALA A 178 8.70 -6.11 -10.69
N ALA A 179 9.84 -6.56 -11.22
CA ALA A 179 10.95 -5.67 -11.56
C ALA A 179 10.66 -4.87 -12.84
N GLU A 180 10.04 -5.49 -13.84
CA GLU A 180 9.60 -4.81 -15.07
C GLU A 180 8.58 -3.72 -14.77
N PHE A 181 7.60 -4.00 -13.91
CA PHE A 181 6.63 -3.02 -13.43
C PHE A 181 7.31 -1.82 -12.77
N CYS A 182 8.29 -2.05 -11.87
CA CYS A 182 9.05 -0.96 -11.27
C CYS A 182 9.74 -0.09 -12.30
N ARG A 183 10.39 -0.69 -13.31
CA ARG A 183 11.06 0.06 -14.38
C ARG A 183 10.06 0.84 -15.21
N ALA A 184 8.91 0.24 -15.56
CA ALA A 184 7.88 0.90 -16.36
C ALA A 184 7.30 2.13 -15.66
N VAL A 185 6.92 2.01 -14.38
CA VAL A 185 6.36 3.14 -13.61
C VAL A 185 7.44 4.14 -13.18
N GLY A 186 8.62 3.65 -12.82
CA GLY A 186 9.75 4.47 -12.38
C GLY A 186 10.45 5.23 -13.52
N GLY A 187 10.15 4.92 -14.79
CA GLY A 187 10.79 5.57 -15.93
C GLY A 187 12.20 5.06 -16.21
N GLY A 188 12.45 3.77 -15.98
CA GLY A 188 13.76 3.16 -16.17
C GLY A 188 14.78 3.48 -15.08
N THR A 189 14.39 4.17 -14.00
CA THR A 189 15.28 4.49 -12.88
C THR A 189 15.95 3.22 -12.36
N GLY A 190 17.29 3.18 -12.41
CA GLY A 190 18.06 2.09 -11.83
C GLY A 190 17.94 2.01 -10.31
N ARG A 191 17.61 3.16 -9.68
CA ARG A 191 17.56 3.34 -8.23
C ARG A 191 16.44 4.29 -7.80
N PHE A 192 15.75 3.93 -6.73
CA PHE A 192 14.66 4.69 -6.10
C PHE A 192 15.22 5.37 -4.84
N ALA A 193 15.94 6.47 -5.05
CA ALA A 193 16.71 7.17 -4.00
C ALA A 193 15.88 8.15 -3.14
N HIS A 194 14.74 8.64 -3.66
CA HIS A 194 13.86 9.56 -2.96
C HIS A 194 12.77 8.80 -2.20
N ARG A 195 11.48 8.99 -2.51
CA ARG A 195 10.40 8.19 -1.92
C ARG A 195 10.63 6.70 -2.22
N PRO A 196 10.56 5.84 -1.19
CA PRO A 196 10.93 4.44 -1.34
C PRO A 196 9.89 3.66 -2.14
N LEU A 197 10.34 2.63 -2.85
CA LEU A 197 9.46 1.52 -3.22
C LEU A 197 8.84 0.93 -1.96
N VAL A 198 7.56 0.58 -2.00
CA VAL A 198 6.90 -0.11 -0.88
C VAL A 198 6.46 -1.48 -1.36
N SER A 199 6.88 -2.53 -0.67
CA SER A 199 6.31 -3.85 -0.87
C SER A 199 5.25 -4.16 0.16
N CYS A 200 4.36 -5.08 -0.18
CA CYS A 200 3.36 -5.60 0.72
C CYS A 200 3.25 -7.11 0.56
N LEU A 201 3.41 -7.87 1.65
CA LEU A 201 3.20 -9.30 1.69
C LEU A 201 1.86 -9.60 2.35
N SER A 202 1.04 -10.43 1.73
CA SER A 202 -0.28 -10.83 2.24
C SER A 202 -0.26 -12.26 2.72
N TYR A 203 -0.79 -12.52 3.92
CA TYR A 203 -0.86 -13.85 4.53
C TYR A 203 -2.31 -14.26 4.72
N ALA A 204 -2.65 -15.45 4.23
CA ALA A 204 -4.01 -15.97 4.22
C ALA A 204 -4.01 -17.48 3.98
N GLY A 205 -5.10 -18.14 4.36
CA GLY A 205 -5.28 -19.57 4.11
C GLY A 205 -4.43 -20.46 5.02
N ARG A 206 -4.07 -21.64 4.52
CA ARG A 206 -3.42 -22.70 5.31
C ARG A 206 -1.89 -22.72 5.21
N ASP A 207 -1.31 -22.04 4.22
CA ASP A 207 0.15 -21.93 4.14
C ASP A 207 0.64 -20.93 5.19
N THR A 208 1.31 -21.45 6.21
CA THR A 208 1.85 -20.67 7.32
C THR A 208 3.31 -20.28 7.13
N ARG A 209 3.97 -20.78 6.07
CA ARG A 209 5.39 -20.57 5.79
C ARG A 209 5.64 -19.54 4.70
N HIS A 210 4.66 -19.31 3.81
CA HIS A 210 4.80 -18.37 2.72
C HIS A 210 3.67 -17.34 2.67
N PRO A 211 3.94 -16.11 2.22
CA PRO A 211 2.89 -15.18 1.87
C PRO A 211 2.07 -15.72 0.69
N SER A 212 0.76 -15.52 0.78
CA SER A 212 -0.24 -15.86 -0.25
C SER A 212 -0.22 -14.92 -1.47
N GLY A 213 0.41 -13.74 -1.34
CA GLY A 213 0.49 -12.75 -2.40
C GLY A 213 1.42 -11.60 -2.05
N CYS A 214 1.88 -10.88 -3.07
CA CYS A 214 2.71 -9.69 -2.93
C CYS A 214 2.09 -8.51 -3.69
N THR A 215 2.38 -7.30 -3.24
CA THR A 215 2.08 -6.07 -3.98
C THR A 215 3.32 -5.20 -3.97
N VAL A 216 3.63 -4.62 -5.12
CA VAL A 216 4.70 -3.63 -5.27
C VAL A 216 4.03 -2.29 -5.52
N HIS A 217 4.36 -1.28 -4.72
CA HIS A 217 3.90 0.09 -4.85
C HIS A 217 5.06 0.98 -5.27
N VAL A 218 4.91 1.66 -6.39
CA VAL A 218 5.87 2.64 -6.90
C VAL A 218 5.31 4.05 -6.62
N PRO A 219 6.02 4.91 -5.87
CA PRO A 219 5.61 6.30 -5.64
C PRO A 219 5.83 7.15 -6.89
N VAL A 220 5.02 6.93 -7.93
CA VAL A 220 5.22 7.52 -9.28
C VAL A 220 5.42 9.04 -9.24
N ARG A 221 4.72 9.76 -8.36
CA ARG A 221 4.85 11.21 -8.13
C ARG A 221 6.27 11.71 -7.87
N ASP A 222 7.17 10.83 -7.46
CA ASP A 222 8.54 11.19 -7.12
C ASP A 222 9.55 10.85 -8.22
N HIS A 223 9.08 10.27 -9.32
CA HIS A 223 9.90 9.81 -10.44
C HIS A 223 9.42 10.38 -11.78
N VAL A 224 8.68 11.49 -11.71
CA VAL A 224 8.13 12.22 -12.85
C VAL A 224 8.22 13.73 -12.59
N PRO A 225 8.35 14.56 -13.64
CA PRO A 225 8.28 16.00 -13.52
C PRO A 225 6.86 16.50 -13.23
N ASP A 226 5.84 15.85 -13.80
CA ASP A 226 4.44 16.23 -13.69
C ASP A 226 3.51 15.00 -13.77
N ASP A 227 2.23 15.19 -13.46
CA ASP A 227 1.24 14.10 -13.51
C ASP A 227 0.88 13.66 -14.94
N GLY A 228 1.19 14.44 -15.97
CA GLY A 228 1.03 14.00 -17.36
C GLY A 228 1.87 12.76 -17.65
N ILE A 229 3.15 12.80 -17.25
CA ILE A 229 4.03 11.63 -17.37
C ILE A 229 3.59 10.49 -16.44
N ALA A 230 3.09 10.80 -15.23
CA ALA A 230 2.54 9.78 -14.33
C ALA A 230 1.36 9.02 -14.96
N LEU A 231 0.45 9.76 -15.59
CA LEU A 231 -0.72 9.21 -16.29
C LEU A 231 -0.28 8.30 -17.44
N ASP A 232 0.64 8.75 -18.29
CA ASP A 232 1.11 7.96 -19.42
C ASP A 232 1.72 6.64 -18.98
N ARG A 233 2.54 6.65 -17.92
CA ARG A 233 3.13 5.43 -17.34
C ARG A 233 2.07 4.52 -16.72
N ALA A 234 1.11 5.08 -15.98
CA ALA A 234 0.01 4.31 -15.40
C ALA A 234 -0.84 3.63 -16.48
N LYS A 235 -1.23 4.38 -17.53
CA LYS A 235 -1.98 3.85 -18.68
C LYS A 235 -1.18 2.81 -19.45
N GLY A 236 0.12 3.03 -19.66
CA GLY A 236 1.01 2.07 -20.31
C GLY A 236 1.02 0.71 -19.59
N VAL A 237 1.11 0.72 -18.26
CA VAL A 237 1.03 -0.51 -17.46
C VAL A 237 -0.35 -1.16 -17.50
N LEU A 238 -1.44 -0.37 -17.45
CA LEU A 238 -2.79 -0.93 -17.58
C LEU A 238 -2.97 -1.65 -18.92
N ARG A 239 -2.58 -1.02 -20.03
CA ARG A 239 -2.65 -1.62 -21.37
C ARG A 239 -1.79 -2.87 -21.47
N HIS A 240 -0.59 -2.85 -20.91
CA HIS A 240 0.30 -4.02 -20.87
C HIS A 240 -0.37 -5.23 -20.19
N HIS A 241 -1.19 -5.00 -19.16
CA HIS A 241 -1.94 -6.05 -18.47
C HIS A 241 -3.37 -6.27 -19.02
N GLY A 242 -3.71 -5.70 -20.18
CA GLY A 242 -5.03 -5.87 -20.80
C GLY A 242 -6.17 -5.24 -20.01
N MET A 243 -5.89 -4.17 -19.25
CA MET A 243 -6.86 -3.44 -18.46
C MET A 243 -7.28 -2.15 -19.18
N ASP A 244 -8.54 -1.77 -19.03
CA ASP A 244 -9.09 -0.53 -19.58
C ASP A 244 -8.42 0.70 -18.92
N SER A 245 -7.67 1.45 -19.72
CA SER A 245 -6.95 2.65 -19.28
C SER A 245 -7.79 3.92 -19.30
N ASP A 246 -8.93 3.91 -20.00
CA ASP A 246 -9.70 5.13 -20.28
C ASP A 246 -10.48 5.59 -19.05
N VAL A 247 -10.78 4.67 -18.13
CA VAL A 247 -11.36 4.97 -16.81
C VAL A 247 -10.46 5.92 -16.00
N ILE A 248 -9.15 5.96 -16.24
CA ILE A 248 -8.25 6.93 -15.58
C ILE A 248 -8.62 8.36 -15.97
N ASP A 249 -9.00 8.63 -17.22
CA ASP A 249 -9.32 9.98 -17.68
C ASP A 249 -10.61 10.50 -17.04
N ALA A 250 -11.62 9.63 -16.92
CA ALA A 250 -12.84 9.95 -16.19
C ALA A 250 -12.54 10.23 -14.70
N ALA A 251 -11.67 9.43 -14.08
CA ALA A 251 -11.27 9.64 -12.69
C ALA A 251 -10.46 10.93 -12.51
N TRP A 252 -9.57 11.27 -13.44
CA TRP A 252 -8.85 12.54 -13.44
C TRP A 252 -9.83 13.72 -13.43
N ALA A 253 -10.76 13.74 -14.38
CA ALA A 253 -11.76 14.80 -14.52
C ALA A 253 -12.68 14.93 -13.30
N ALA A 254 -12.94 13.81 -12.60
CA ALA A 254 -13.70 13.81 -11.35
C ALA A 254 -12.90 14.33 -10.14
N MET A 255 -11.58 14.19 -10.16
CA MET A 255 -10.69 14.58 -9.06
C MET A 255 -10.27 16.05 -9.15
N THR A 256 -10.06 16.59 -10.35
CA THR A 256 -9.51 17.94 -10.53
C THR A 256 -9.82 18.52 -11.91
N SER A 257 -9.85 19.84 -12.01
CA SER A 257 -9.97 20.58 -13.27
C SER A 257 -8.64 21.05 -13.85
N ARG A 258 -7.53 20.87 -13.13
CA ARG A 258 -6.20 21.32 -13.59
C ARG A 258 -5.68 20.47 -14.75
N GLN A 259 -4.78 21.03 -15.55
CA GLN A 259 -4.09 20.24 -16.55
C GLN A 259 -3.06 19.33 -15.87
N PRO A 260 -2.80 18.12 -16.41
CA PRO A 260 -1.83 17.20 -15.82
C PRO A 260 -0.42 17.80 -15.64
N ARG A 261 0.01 18.65 -16.58
CA ARG A 261 1.33 19.31 -16.56
C ARG A 261 1.47 20.44 -15.53
N ASP A 262 0.37 20.92 -14.96
CA ASP A 262 0.38 22.10 -14.07
C ASP A 262 0.78 21.73 -12.63
N GLY A 263 1.06 20.45 -12.36
CA GLY A 263 1.43 19.98 -11.03
C GLY A 263 1.86 18.51 -11.03
N VAL A 264 2.37 18.08 -9.88
CA VAL A 264 2.78 16.69 -9.64
C VAL A 264 2.20 16.18 -8.33
N GLY A 265 1.79 14.91 -8.31
CA GLY A 265 1.39 14.23 -7.08
C GLY A 265 -0.09 13.94 -6.94
N LEU A 266 -0.92 14.27 -7.94
CA LEU A 266 -2.28 13.71 -7.97
C LEU A 266 -2.18 12.19 -8.08
N LEU A 267 -1.39 11.65 -9.01
CA LEU A 267 -1.11 10.22 -9.05
C LEU A 267 -0.03 9.89 -8.01
N ALA A 268 -0.46 9.53 -6.81
CA ALA A 268 0.43 9.31 -5.69
C ALA A 268 1.27 8.03 -5.89
N TYR A 269 0.61 6.92 -6.20
CA TYR A 269 1.24 5.62 -6.40
C TYR A 269 0.60 4.87 -7.57
N VAL A 270 1.38 3.98 -8.18
CA VAL A 270 0.84 2.87 -8.97
C VAL A 270 1.34 1.58 -8.33
N SER A 271 0.49 0.56 -8.24
CA SER A 271 0.89 -0.71 -7.64
C SER A 271 0.48 -1.92 -8.47
N LEU A 272 1.33 -2.93 -8.50
CA LEU A 272 1.04 -4.24 -9.08
C LEU A 272 0.82 -5.26 -7.96
N VAL A 273 -0.35 -5.89 -7.95
CA VAL A 273 -0.72 -6.98 -7.05
C VAL A 273 -0.54 -8.30 -7.78
N GLN A 274 0.20 -9.22 -7.18
CA GLN A 274 0.46 -10.55 -7.70
C GLN A 274 0.13 -11.61 -6.64
N SER A 275 -0.40 -12.73 -7.09
CA SER A 275 -0.58 -13.94 -6.28
C SER A 275 -0.52 -15.15 -7.19
N ALA A 276 -0.27 -16.33 -6.63
CA ALA A 276 -0.10 -17.56 -7.39
C ALA A 276 -1.32 -17.94 -8.25
N TRP A 277 -2.53 -17.57 -7.82
CA TRP A 277 -3.79 -18.14 -8.33
C TRP A 277 -4.82 -17.09 -8.76
N GLN A 278 -4.42 -15.83 -8.90
CA GLN A 278 -5.32 -14.76 -9.35
C GLN A 278 -4.64 -13.96 -10.45
N PRO A 279 -5.41 -13.44 -11.43
CA PRO A 279 -4.87 -12.52 -12.40
C PRO A 279 -4.22 -11.31 -11.70
N PRO A 280 -3.17 -10.72 -12.30
CA PRO A 280 -2.57 -9.51 -11.76
C PRO A 280 -3.62 -8.40 -11.66
N ARG A 281 -3.50 -7.58 -10.61
CA ARG A 281 -4.33 -6.38 -10.44
C ARG A 281 -3.41 -5.18 -10.38
N VAL A 282 -3.72 -4.14 -11.15
CA VAL A 282 -3.06 -2.84 -11.03
C VAL A 282 -3.93 -1.94 -10.17
N ASN A 283 -3.33 -1.15 -9.30
CA ASN A 283 -4.04 -0.08 -8.62
C ASN A 283 -3.38 1.27 -8.90
N VAL A 284 -4.18 2.31 -9.09
CA VAL A 284 -3.74 3.70 -9.24
C VAL A 284 -4.31 4.52 -8.09
N TYR A 285 -3.44 5.26 -7.39
CA TYR A 285 -3.78 6.01 -6.19
C TYR A 285 -3.80 7.51 -6.48
N PHE A 286 -4.84 8.18 -5.99
CA PHE A 286 -5.13 9.59 -6.25
C PHE A 286 -5.12 10.39 -4.94
N SER A 287 -4.27 11.42 -4.88
CA SER A 287 -4.32 12.45 -3.84
C SER A 287 -5.55 13.33 -4.05
N PRO A 288 -6.25 13.76 -2.99
CA PRO A 288 -7.36 14.70 -3.13
C PRO A 288 -6.93 16.14 -3.40
N GLU A 289 -5.63 16.47 -3.23
CA GLU A 289 -5.09 17.83 -3.38
C GLU A 289 -5.84 18.94 -2.61
N ALA A 290 -6.59 18.57 -1.57
CA ALA A 290 -7.51 19.47 -0.87
C ALA A 290 -6.84 20.69 -0.22
N TYR A 291 -5.54 20.61 0.06
CA TYR A 291 -4.76 21.69 0.69
C TYR A 291 -3.78 22.36 -0.26
N ALA A 292 -3.19 21.60 -1.19
CA ALA A 292 -2.16 22.10 -2.08
C ALA A 292 -2.00 21.18 -3.29
N VAL A 293 -1.62 21.79 -4.40
CA VAL A 293 -1.04 21.13 -5.59
C VAL A 293 0.47 21.38 -5.53
N SER A 294 1.27 20.32 -5.65
CA SER A 294 2.73 20.51 -5.73
C SER A 294 3.09 20.97 -7.14
N PRO A 295 3.98 21.97 -7.30
CA PRO A 295 4.35 22.47 -8.62
C PRO A 295 5.09 21.40 -9.42
N PRO A 296 5.02 21.43 -10.76
CA PRO A 296 5.79 20.53 -11.60
C PRO A 296 7.28 20.76 -11.39
N ARG A 297 8.07 19.70 -11.56
CA ARG A 297 9.53 19.74 -11.43
C ARG A 297 10.13 19.98 -12.80
N ALA A 298 11.28 20.65 -12.85
CA ALA A 298 12.08 20.64 -14.06
C ALA A 298 12.39 19.18 -14.43
N ALA A 299 12.25 18.81 -15.71
CA ALA A 299 12.75 17.53 -16.16
C ALA A 299 14.25 17.50 -15.87
N ASP A 300 14.71 16.52 -15.08
CA ASP A 300 16.14 16.30 -14.88
C ASP A 300 16.77 16.14 -16.27
N ARG A 301 17.62 17.10 -16.66
CA ARG A 301 18.45 16.99 -17.84
C ARG A 301 19.65 16.11 -17.49
N THR A 302 19.53 14.81 -17.70
CA THR A 302 20.63 13.83 -17.64
C THR A 302 20.13 12.54 -18.30
N GLU A 303 20.75 11.92 -19.31
CA GLU A 303 22.08 12.04 -19.94
C GLU A 303 21.93 11.77 -21.45
N GLU A 304 22.18 12.76 -22.30
CA GLU A 304 22.66 12.51 -23.66
C GLU A 304 24.19 12.55 -23.60
N GLY A 305 24.81 11.39 -23.84
CA GLY A 305 26.14 11.22 -24.43
C GLY A 305 27.36 11.83 -23.73
N GLU A 306 28.19 10.94 -23.17
CA GLU A 306 29.59 10.78 -23.60
C GLU A 306 30.02 9.31 -23.42
#